data_AF-A0A524ENN5-F1
#
_entry.id   AF-A0A524ENN5-F1
#
_cell.length_a   1.000
_cell.length_b   1.000
_cell.length_c   1.000
_cell.angle_alpha   90.00
_cell.angle_beta   90.00
_cell.angle_gamma   90.00
#
_symmetry.space_group_name_H-M   'P 1'
#
loop_
_entity.id
_entity.type
_entity.pdbx_description
1 polymer ?
#
loop_
_entity_poly.entity_id
_entity_poly.type
_entity_poly.pdbx_seq_one_letter_code
_entity_poly.pdbx_strand_id
1 'polypeptide(L)'
;MPESSVILNDINKVFIPCRTVLEMEALTSLLLEHYNYDMIKEIPKSQPTSQSLIEVFKVVDIEPLERIIEYFIDVVVNRLKPIVMYERDHHDRFRMGNVVAYTKTRVCLYLALHRLKLKFLIIKDFMDKFKENGFQLDESQDEGYRTFLSAFHKEYTEKNIMNLKLMLSTKRVSERVSQLLDIKDTITNEDIIQALTFKKYLDDKNRVKFIMREIKASLFVCKVMLAKIDVLNPFAIARETMVDTEDIMISQDFIPELIPAISKCLSENQNDQLSDCFRAYEFMMNSILEGINYAIKVASGGQIVLDLNATIYNTGNIFSF
;
A
#
# COMPACT_ATOMS: atom_id res chain seq x y z
N MET A 1 -10.05 -21.64 1.40
CA MET A 1 -11.01 -21.86 0.28
C MET A 1 -10.26 -21.84 -1.03
N PRO A 2 -10.69 -22.56 -2.09
CA PRO A 2 -9.95 -22.60 -3.34
C PRO A 2 -10.04 -21.22 -4.01
N GLU A 3 -8.89 -20.56 -4.15
CA GLU A 3 -8.75 -19.27 -4.83
C GLU A 3 -9.18 -19.44 -6.29
N SER A 4 -10.03 -18.54 -6.82
CA SER A 4 -10.46 -18.62 -8.22
C SER A 4 -9.24 -18.54 -9.14
N SER A 5 -9.16 -19.48 -10.09
CA SER A 5 -8.07 -19.57 -11.08
C SER A 5 -7.91 -18.29 -11.91
N VAL A 6 -8.99 -17.52 -12.07
CA VAL A 6 -8.98 -16.22 -12.77
C VAL A 6 -8.19 -15.17 -11.99
N ILE A 7 -8.36 -15.12 -10.66
CA ILE A 7 -7.65 -14.19 -9.77
C ILE A 7 -6.16 -14.49 -9.79
N LEU A 8 -5.81 -15.77 -9.62
CA LEU A 8 -4.41 -16.21 -9.66
C LEU A 8 -3.77 -15.94 -11.01
N ASN A 9 -4.49 -16.11 -12.11
CA ASN A 9 -3.95 -15.84 -13.45
C ASN A 9 -3.73 -14.34 -13.72
N ASP A 10 -4.59 -13.46 -13.20
CA ASP A 10 -4.45 -12.01 -13.35
C ASP A 10 -3.29 -11.47 -12.50
N ILE A 11 -3.28 -11.84 -11.21
CA ILE A 11 -2.24 -11.43 -10.26
C ILE A 11 -0.88 -12.03 -10.63
N ASN A 12 -0.77 -13.32 -10.98
CA ASN A 12 0.53 -13.93 -11.29
C ASN A 12 1.19 -13.34 -12.55
N LYS A 13 0.41 -12.89 -13.54
CA LYS A 13 0.95 -12.21 -14.73
C LYS A 13 1.58 -10.86 -14.39
N VAL A 14 1.03 -10.18 -13.39
CA VAL A 14 1.47 -8.85 -12.94
C VAL A 14 2.54 -8.96 -11.85
N PHE A 15 2.46 -9.96 -10.97
CA PHE A 15 3.30 -10.07 -9.79
C PHE A 15 4.76 -10.41 -10.13
N ILE A 16 5.01 -11.40 -11.00
CA ILE A 16 6.37 -11.83 -11.36
C ILE A 16 7.27 -10.65 -11.79
N PRO A 17 6.84 -9.74 -12.70
CA PRO A 17 7.66 -8.59 -13.06
C PRO A 17 7.69 -7.46 -12.02
N CYS A 18 6.89 -7.53 -10.97
CA CYS A 18 6.68 -6.45 -10.00
C CYS A 18 6.99 -6.84 -8.55
N ARG A 19 7.54 -8.05 -8.31
CA ARG A 19 7.93 -8.54 -6.98
C ARG A 19 8.80 -7.54 -6.21
N THR A 20 9.70 -6.85 -6.91
CA THR A 20 10.58 -5.83 -6.34
C THR A 20 9.83 -4.66 -5.68
N VAL A 21 8.59 -4.38 -6.08
CA VAL A 21 7.74 -3.40 -5.38
C VAL A 21 7.48 -3.85 -3.94
N LEU A 22 7.22 -5.15 -3.73
CA LEU A 22 7.00 -5.70 -2.38
C LEU A 22 8.30 -5.81 -1.59
N GLU A 23 9.41 -6.14 -2.24
CA GLU A 23 10.73 -6.18 -1.61
C GLU A 23 11.14 -4.79 -1.12
N MET A 24 10.93 -3.75 -1.94
CA MET A 24 11.20 -2.37 -1.55
C MET A 24 10.24 -1.88 -0.45
N GLU A 25 8.96 -2.27 -0.51
CA GLU A 25 7.98 -2.00 0.56
C GLU A 25 8.41 -2.67 1.87
N ALA A 26 8.85 -3.94 1.83
CA ALA A 26 9.34 -4.68 2.99
C ALA A 26 10.57 -4.01 3.60
N LEU A 27 11.55 -3.67 2.76
CA LEU A 27 12.77 -3.01 3.18
C LEU A 27 12.47 -1.63 3.80
N THR A 28 11.52 -0.88 3.24
CA THR A 28 11.08 0.41 3.79
C THR A 28 10.35 0.23 5.11
N SER A 29 9.50 -0.79 5.24
CA SER A 29 8.80 -1.11 6.49
C SER A 29 9.80 -1.46 7.61
N LEU A 30 10.83 -2.25 7.31
CA LEU A 30 11.92 -2.56 8.25
C LEU A 30 12.73 -1.32 8.66
N LEU A 31 13.00 -0.40 7.74
CA LEU A 31 13.63 0.88 8.07
C LEU A 31 12.74 1.69 9.04
N LEU A 32 11.46 1.82 8.73
CA LEU A 32 10.51 2.61 9.53
C LEU A 32 10.17 2.00 10.89
N GLU A 33 10.58 0.75 11.15
CA GLU A 33 10.56 0.17 12.49
C GLU A 33 11.55 0.86 13.43
N HIS A 34 12.66 1.35 12.88
CA HIS A 34 13.75 1.95 13.65
C HIS A 34 13.88 3.47 13.47
N TYR A 35 13.24 4.03 12.44
CA TYR A 35 13.41 5.42 12.04
C TYR A 35 12.07 6.11 11.74
N ASN A 36 12.04 7.45 11.84
CA ASN A 36 10.86 8.24 11.49
C ASN A 36 10.76 8.44 9.97
N TYR A 37 9.53 8.43 9.45
CA TYR A 37 9.20 8.72 8.06
C TYR A 37 9.74 10.07 7.56
N ASP A 38 9.89 11.06 8.44
CA ASP A 38 10.49 12.34 8.11
C ASP A 38 11.90 12.23 7.50
N MET A 39 12.62 11.14 7.79
CA MET A 39 13.94 10.88 7.21
C MET A 39 13.90 10.53 5.72
N ILE A 40 12.77 10.00 5.23
CA ILE A 40 12.66 9.48 3.86
C ILE A 40 11.62 10.20 3.01
N LYS A 41 10.72 10.98 3.61
CA LYS A 41 9.56 11.57 2.92
C LYS A 41 9.90 12.48 1.73
N GLU A 42 11.05 13.15 1.79
CA GLU A 42 11.53 14.10 0.77
C GLU A 42 12.41 13.46 -0.30
N ILE A 43 12.99 12.29 -0.04
CA ILE A 43 13.89 11.59 -0.96
C ILE A 43 13.30 11.40 -2.36
N PRO A 44 12.01 11.05 -2.53
CA PRO A 44 11.43 10.93 -3.87
C PRO A 44 11.59 12.20 -4.72
N LYS A 45 11.54 13.40 -4.12
CA LYS A 45 11.63 14.67 -4.84
C LYS A 45 13.00 14.90 -5.46
N SER A 46 14.05 14.29 -4.91
CA SER A 46 15.41 14.41 -5.44
C SER A 46 15.76 13.38 -6.52
N GLN A 47 14.82 12.53 -6.94
CA GLN A 47 15.05 11.42 -7.89
C GLN A 47 16.27 10.57 -7.50
N PRO A 48 16.17 9.76 -6.43
CA PRO A 48 17.32 9.14 -5.81
C PRO A 48 18.01 8.12 -6.72
N THR A 49 19.33 8.00 -6.58
CA THR A 49 20.11 6.90 -7.17
C THR A 49 20.06 5.67 -6.28
N SER A 50 20.33 4.48 -6.85
CA SER A 50 20.46 3.24 -6.09
C SER A 50 21.47 3.37 -4.94
N GLN A 51 22.67 3.92 -5.21
CA GLN A 51 23.68 4.18 -4.19
C GLN A 51 23.18 5.07 -3.05
N SER A 52 22.49 6.17 -3.37
CA SER A 52 21.96 7.07 -2.33
C SER A 52 20.92 6.37 -1.43
N LEU A 53 20.11 5.48 -1.98
CA LEU A 53 19.16 4.71 -1.19
C LEU A 53 19.84 3.62 -0.36
N ILE A 54 20.87 2.94 -0.87
CA ILE A 54 21.65 1.96 -0.11
C ILE A 54 22.23 2.59 1.17
N GLU A 55 22.78 3.80 1.04
CA GLU A 55 23.33 4.56 2.17
C GLU A 55 22.25 4.98 3.17
N VAL A 56 21.12 5.55 2.68
CA VAL A 56 19.99 5.95 3.52
C VAL A 56 19.40 4.77 4.29
N PHE A 57 19.27 3.62 3.62
CA PHE A 57 18.71 2.40 4.19
C PHE A 57 19.71 1.65 5.09
N LYS A 58 20.99 2.08 5.10
CA LYS A 58 22.06 1.50 5.90
C LYS A 58 22.25 0.01 5.63
N VAL A 59 22.18 -0.38 4.36
CA VAL A 59 22.35 -1.76 3.89
C VAL A 59 23.65 -1.99 3.13
N VAL A 60 24.61 -1.08 3.29
CA VAL A 60 25.96 -1.20 2.71
C VAL A 60 26.59 -2.53 3.13
N ASP A 61 27.20 -3.23 2.18
CA ASP A 61 27.81 -4.55 2.32
C ASP A 61 26.82 -5.69 2.62
N ILE A 62 25.51 -5.47 2.41
CA ILE A 62 24.47 -6.51 2.49
C ILE A 62 23.93 -6.79 1.08
N GLU A 63 24.70 -7.56 0.32
CA GLU A 63 24.48 -7.80 -1.12
C GLU A 63 23.03 -8.14 -1.51
N PRO A 64 22.27 -9.01 -0.80
CA PRO A 64 20.89 -9.30 -1.18
C PRO A 64 19.95 -8.08 -1.06
N LEU A 65 20.20 -7.19 -0.09
CA LEU A 65 19.40 -5.98 0.12
C LEU A 65 19.80 -4.86 -0.85
N GLU A 66 21.09 -4.73 -1.14
CA GLU A 66 21.60 -3.82 -2.17
C GLU A 66 20.98 -4.14 -3.53
N ARG A 67 20.97 -5.42 -3.92
CA ARG A 67 20.36 -5.88 -5.17
C ARG A 67 18.87 -5.54 -5.29
N ILE A 68 18.11 -5.54 -4.19
CA ILE A 68 16.70 -5.08 -4.21
C ILE A 68 16.66 -3.60 -4.64
N ILE A 69 17.45 -2.76 -4.00
CA ILE A 69 17.45 -1.31 -4.23
C ILE A 69 17.93 -1.01 -5.65
N GLU A 70 19.03 -1.64 -6.09
CA GLU A 70 19.57 -1.51 -7.44
C GLU A 70 18.54 -1.92 -8.48
N TYR A 71 17.96 -3.10 -8.37
CA TYR A 71 16.96 -3.55 -9.35
C TYR A 71 15.71 -2.67 -9.34
N PHE A 72 15.27 -2.21 -8.15
CA PHE A 72 14.15 -1.29 -8.03
C PHE A 72 14.42 0.02 -8.76
N ILE A 73 15.55 0.68 -8.50
CA ILE A 73 15.86 1.99 -9.08
C ILE A 73 16.29 1.86 -10.54
N ASP A 74 17.31 1.04 -10.79
CA ASP A 74 18.02 1.03 -12.06
C ASP A 74 17.25 0.30 -13.15
N VAL A 75 16.35 -0.63 -12.77
CA VAL A 75 15.50 -1.38 -13.71
C VAL A 75 14.04 -0.96 -13.63
N VAL A 76 13.39 -1.04 -12.46
CA VAL A 76 11.94 -0.84 -12.37
C VAL A 76 11.56 0.63 -12.53
N VAL A 77 12.15 1.52 -11.72
CA VAL A 77 11.87 2.95 -11.74
C VAL A 77 12.33 3.55 -13.07
N ASN A 78 13.55 3.26 -13.52
CA ASN A 78 14.06 3.79 -14.79
C ASN A 78 13.29 3.34 -16.06
N ARG A 79 12.50 2.25 -16.00
CA ARG A 79 11.58 1.88 -17.08
C ARG A 79 10.34 2.76 -17.18
N LEU A 80 9.99 3.48 -16.11
CA LEU A 80 8.82 4.36 -16.10
C LEU A 80 9.06 5.56 -17.01
N LYS A 81 8.21 5.70 -18.03
CA LYS A 81 8.29 6.85 -18.93
C LYS A 81 7.49 8.05 -18.39
N PRO A 82 8.02 9.28 -18.47
CA PRO A 82 7.32 10.50 -18.09
C PRO A 82 5.95 10.68 -18.74
N ILE A 83 5.06 11.41 -18.06
CA ILE A 83 3.79 11.85 -18.66
C ILE A 83 4.08 13.10 -19.50
N VAL A 84 3.89 12.99 -20.81
CA VAL A 84 4.00 14.15 -21.71
C VAL A 84 2.81 15.09 -21.47
N MET A 85 3.06 16.28 -20.89
CA MET A 85 2.03 17.27 -20.51
C MET A 85 1.76 18.37 -21.55
N TYR A 86 2.23 18.27 -22.80
CA TYR A 86 1.90 19.28 -23.81
C TYR A 86 0.42 19.21 -24.23
N GLU A 87 -0.21 20.37 -24.43
CA GLU A 87 -1.50 20.51 -25.12
C GLU A 87 -1.40 19.74 -26.44
N ARG A 88 -2.10 18.60 -26.50
CA ARG A 88 -2.22 17.85 -27.74
C ARG A 88 -3.07 18.68 -28.68
N ASP A 89 -2.40 19.43 -29.56
CA ASP A 89 -2.99 19.89 -30.80
C ASP A 89 -3.82 18.73 -31.38
N HIS A 90 -5.11 18.97 -31.57
CA HIS A 90 -6.11 17.95 -31.88
C HIS A 90 -5.87 17.24 -33.22
N HIS A 91 -4.78 17.54 -33.92
CA HIS A 91 -4.35 16.90 -35.16
C HIS A 91 -3.67 15.54 -34.96
N ASP A 92 -3.16 15.21 -33.76
CA ASP A 92 -2.42 13.96 -33.51
C ASP A 92 -3.26 12.85 -32.85
N ARG A 93 -4.61 12.93 -32.92
CA ARG A 93 -5.53 11.91 -32.36
C ARG A 93 -5.34 10.50 -32.93
N PHE A 94 -4.59 10.32 -34.02
CA PHE A 94 -4.43 9.03 -34.70
C PHE A 94 -3.12 8.27 -34.42
N ARG A 95 -2.18 8.77 -33.60
CA ARG A 95 -1.03 7.96 -33.15
C ARG A 95 -1.40 7.11 -31.92
N MET A 96 -2.32 6.16 -32.11
CA MET A 96 -2.70 5.13 -31.11
C MET A 96 -1.54 4.21 -30.69
N GLY A 97 -0.37 4.27 -31.34
CA GLY A 97 0.77 3.37 -31.09
C GLY A 97 1.55 3.63 -29.80
N ASN A 98 1.52 4.85 -29.24
CA ASN A 98 2.37 5.18 -28.09
C ASN A 98 1.71 4.95 -26.73
N VAL A 99 0.37 4.98 -26.64
CA VAL A 99 -0.34 4.97 -25.36
C VAL A 99 -0.27 3.60 -24.66
N VAL A 100 -0.38 2.50 -25.41
CA VAL A 100 -0.28 1.12 -24.87
C VAL A 100 1.11 0.81 -24.30
N ALA A 101 2.17 1.44 -24.85
CA ALA A 101 3.54 1.25 -24.36
C ALA A 101 3.73 1.87 -22.96
N TYR A 102 3.10 3.02 -22.67
CA TYR A 102 3.14 3.65 -21.35
C TYR A 102 2.46 2.80 -20.29
N THR A 103 1.28 2.24 -20.60
CA THR A 103 0.53 1.37 -19.69
C THR A 103 1.31 0.12 -19.33
N LYS A 104 2.05 -0.49 -20.28
CA LYS A 104 2.93 -1.64 -20.03
C LYS A 104 4.15 -1.30 -19.16
N THR A 105 4.75 -0.12 -19.33
CA THR A 105 5.88 0.29 -18.47
C THR A 105 5.47 0.59 -17.03
N ARG A 106 4.20 0.94 -16.80
CA ARG A 106 3.67 1.41 -15.50
C ARG A 106 3.02 0.31 -14.67
N VAL A 107 3.11 -0.95 -15.08
CA VAL A 107 2.51 -2.09 -14.36
C VAL A 107 3.00 -2.14 -12.91
N CYS A 108 4.30 -1.94 -12.66
CA CYS A 108 4.84 -1.89 -11.29
C CYS A 108 4.25 -0.73 -10.46
N LEU A 109 4.03 0.44 -11.07
CA LEU A 109 3.40 1.59 -10.41
C LEU A 109 1.93 1.31 -10.08
N TYR A 110 1.19 0.66 -10.99
CA TYR A 110 -0.19 0.26 -10.71
C TYR A 110 -0.27 -0.78 -9.59
N LEU A 111 0.68 -1.71 -9.50
CA LEU A 111 0.75 -2.62 -8.36
C LEU A 111 1.01 -1.88 -7.05
N ALA A 112 1.94 -0.92 -7.03
CA ALA A 112 2.24 -0.11 -5.85
C ALA A 112 1.01 0.70 -5.39
N LEU A 113 0.35 1.39 -6.32
CA LEU A 113 -0.87 2.16 -6.05
C LEU A 113 -2.03 1.26 -5.62
N HIS A 114 -2.18 0.09 -6.23
CA HIS A 114 -3.18 -0.90 -5.84
C HIS A 114 -2.98 -1.36 -4.39
N ARG A 115 -1.73 -1.66 -3.99
CA ARG A 115 -1.42 -2.04 -2.61
C ARG A 115 -1.70 -0.94 -1.62
N LEU A 116 -1.28 0.28 -1.91
CA LEU A 116 -1.58 1.44 -1.07
C LEU A 116 -3.09 1.60 -0.88
N LYS A 117 -3.85 1.55 -2.00
CA LYS A 117 -5.32 1.63 -1.95
C LYS A 117 -5.93 0.51 -1.10
N LEU A 118 -5.44 -0.71 -1.27
CA LEU A 118 -6.01 -1.86 -0.57
C LEU A 118 -5.85 -1.77 0.95
N LYS A 119 -4.72 -1.24 1.45
CA LYS A 119 -4.52 -1.02 2.89
C LYS A 119 -5.62 -0.11 3.46
N PHE A 120 -5.97 0.96 2.76
CA PHE A 120 -7.06 1.85 3.16
C PHE A 120 -8.45 1.21 2.99
N LEU A 121 -8.68 0.43 1.93
CA LEU A 121 -9.94 -0.29 1.74
C LEU A 121 -10.18 -1.35 2.82
N ILE A 122 -9.15 -2.03 3.32
CA ILE A 122 -9.26 -2.97 4.44
C ILE A 122 -9.69 -2.23 5.73
N ILE A 123 -9.10 -1.06 5.99
CA ILE A 123 -9.50 -0.21 7.13
C ILE A 123 -10.95 0.24 6.94
N LYS A 124 -11.32 0.67 5.73
CA LYS A 124 -12.68 1.09 5.38
C LYS A 124 -13.70 -0.02 5.61
N ASP A 125 -13.44 -1.20 5.07
CA ASP A 125 -14.31 -2.36 5.18
C ASP A 125 -14.59 -2.71 6.65
N PHE A 126 -13.57 -2.77 7.50
CA PHE A 126 -13.75 -3.01 8.93
C PHE A 126 -14.63 -1.93 9.59
N MET A 127 -14.35 -0.66 9.32
CA MET A 127 -15.07 0.46 9.96
C MET A 127 -16.52 0.56 9.50
N ASP A 128 -16.78 0.33 8.21
CA ASP A 128 -18.13 0.32 7.64
C ASP A 128 -18.95 -0.82 8.27
N LYS A 129 -18.41 -2.04 8.32
CA LYS A 129 -19.06 -3.20 8.95
C LYS A 129 -19.31 -2.98 10.44
N PHE A 130 -18.34 -2.41 11.14
CA PHE A 130 -18.49 -2.11 12.56
C PHE A 130 -19.58 -1.07 12.81
N LYS A 131 -19.71 -0.04 11.96
CA LYS A 131 -20.79 0.94 12.02
C LYS A 131 -22.16 0.32 11.65
N GLU A 132 -22.21 -0.51 10.62
CA GLU A 132 -23.43 -1.22 10.18
C GLU A 132 -23.95 -2.19 11.25
N ASN A 133 -23.06 -2.83 12.01
CA ASN A 133 -23.39 -3.68 13.15
C ASN A 133 -23.73 -2.89 14.43
N GLY A 134 -24.01 -1.59 14.33
CA GLY A 134 -24.40 -0.77 15.48
C GLY A 134 -23.31 -0.62 16.53
N PHE A 135 -22.03 -0.60 16.10
CA PHE A 135 -20.85 -0.50 16.96
C PHE A 135 -20.63 -1.71 17.89
N GLN A 136 -21.16 -2.86 17.51
CA GLN A 136 -20.92 -4.12 18.20
C GLN A 136 -19.78 -4.88 17.51
N LEU A 137 -18.89 -5.46 18.33
CA LEU A 137 -17.89 -6.41 17.86
C LEU A 137 -18.55 -7.78 17.71
N ASP A 138 -18.22 -8.51 16.66
CA ASP A 138 -18.75 -9.84 16.41
C ASP A 138 -18.28 -10.81 17.52
N GLU A 139 -19.23 -11.31 18.33
CA GLU A 139 -18.97 -12.14 19.53
C GLU A 139 -18.45 -13.54 19.18
N SER A 140 -18.45 -13.91 17.90
CA SER A 140 -18.02 -15.23 17.41
C SER A 140 -16.50 -15.46 17.42
N GLN A 141 -15.71 -14.46 17.80
CA GLN A 141 -14.25 -14.50 17.75
C GLN A 141 -13.63 -14.67 19.17
N ASP A 142 -12.64 -15.57 19.31
CA ASP A 142 -11.95 -16.05 20.54
C ASP A 142 -11.92 -15.13 21.80
N GLU A 143 -11.65 -15.70 22.98
CA GLU A 143 -11.51 -14.95 24.25
C GLU A 143 -10.45 -13.81 24.26
N GLY A 144 -9.58 -13.74 23.23
CA GLY A 144 -8.57 -12.68 23.02
C GLY A 144 -9.08 -11.40 22.35
N TYR A 145 -10.36 -11.31 21.97
CA TYR A 145 -10.96 -10.22 21.18
C TYR A 145 -11.71 -9.16 22.00
N ARG A 146 -11.23 -8.86 23.21
CA ARG A 146 -12.02 -8.06 24.16
C ARG A 146 -12.08 -6.57 23.84
N THR A 147 -11.29 -6.04 22.89
CA THR A 147 -11.28 -4.60 22.58
C THR A 147 -11.38 -4.30 21.08
N PHE A 148 -11.96 -3.14 20.76
CA PHE A 148 -12.07 -2.63 19.39
C PHE A 148 -10.70 -2.60 18.69
N LEU A 149 -9.66 -2.10 19.37
CA LEU A 149 -8.30 -2.04 18.81
C LEU A 149 -7.70 -3.43 18.53
N SER A 150 -8.03 -4.45 19.34
CA SER A 150 -7.60 -5.82 19.07
C SER A 150 -8.26 -6.40 17.81
N ALA A 151 -9.58 -6.18 17.66
CA ALA A 151 -10.34 -6.66 16.52
C ALA A 151 -9.90 -5.96 15.23
N PHE A 152 -9.78 -4.63 15.28
CA PHE A 152 -9.31 -3.80 14.17
C PHE A 152 -7.94 -4.24 13.65
N HIS A 153 -6.97 -4.38 14.55
CA HIS A 153 -5.62 -4.79 14.18
C HIS A 153 -5.57 -6.21 13.62
N LYS A 154 -6.35 -7.14 14.20
CA LYS A 154 -6.38 -8.52 13.72
C LYS A 154 -6.98 -8.59 12.32
N GLU A 155 -8.15 -8.00 12.10
CA GLU A 155 -8.80 -7.96 10.79
C GLU A 155 -7.84 -7.37 9.74
N TYR A 156 -7.26 -6.20 10.02
CA TYR A 156 -6.29 -5.58 9.13
C TYR A 156 -5.12 -6.52 8.80
N THR A 157 -4.54 -7.16 9.82
CA THR A 157 -3.40 -8.06 9.66
C THR A 157 -3.76 -9.27 8.82
N GLU A 158 -4.89 -9.92 9.10
CA GLU A 158 -5.32 -11.13 8.40
C GLU A 158 -5.62 -10.84 6.94
N LYS A 159 -6.37 -9.76 6.66
CA LYS A 159 -6.67 -9.33 5.29
C LYS A 159 -5.42 -8.91 4.52
N ASN A 160 -4.48 -8.21 5.16
CA ASN A 160 -3.21 -7.85 4.52
C ASN A 160 -2.32 -9.09 4.26
N ILE A 161 -2.30 -10.08 5.15
CA ILE A 161 -1.61 -11.35 4.94
C ILE A 161 -2.26 -12.13 3.78
N MET A 162 -3.59 -12.20 3.71
CA MET A 162 -4.30 -12.81 2.59
C MET A 162 -3.89 -12.14 1.27
N ASN A 163 -3.87 -10.81 1.24
CA ASN A 163 -3.39 -10.06 0.08
C ASN A 163 -1.94 -10.41 -0.30
N LEU A 164 -1.03 -10.44 0.68
CA LEU A 164 0.37 -10.81 0.43
C LEU A 164 0.50 -12.23 -0.10
N LYS A 165 -0.25 -13.20 0.43
CA LYS A 165 -0.24 -14.59 -0.04
C LYS A 165 -0.79 -14.74 -1.47
N LEU A 166 -1.83 -13.98 -1.82
CA LEU A 166 -2.36 -13.94 -3.18
C LEU A 166 -1.31 -13.40 -4.16
N MET A 167 -0.55 -12.37 -3.75
CA MET A 167 0.52 -11.81 -4.58
C MET A 167 1.76 -12.71 -4.63
N LEU A 168 2.22 -13.23 -3.50
CA LEU A 168 3.45 -14.03 -3.36
C LEU A 168 3.20 -15.53 -3.57
N SER A 169 2.18 -15.91 -4.34
CA SER A 169 1.71 -17.30 -4.47
C SER A 169 2.89 -18.27 -4.72
N THR A 170 3.14 -19.14 -3.75
CA THR A 170 4.14 -20.18 -3.85
C THR A 170 3.55 -21.30 -4.68
N LYS A 171 3.93 -21.39 -5.97
CA LYS A 171 3.81 -22.67 -6.66
C LYS A 171 4.52 -23.72 -5.79
N ARG A 172 3.94 -24.92 -5.63
CA ARG A 172 4.63 -26.04 -4.98
C ARG A 172 5.96 -26.26 -5.69
N VAL A 173 7.03 -25.80 -5.05
CA VAL A 173 8.40 -26.02 -5.49
C VAL A 173 8.77 -27.44 -5.08
N SER A 174 9.35 -28.24 -5.98
CA SER A 174 9.85 -29.57 -5.60
C SER A 174 10.97 -29.42 -4.58
N GLU A 175 11.15 -30.39 -3.66
CA GLU A 175 12.21 -30.34 -2.63
C GLU A 175 13.59 -30.04 -3.22
N ARG A 176 13.88 -30.60 -4.40
CA ARG A 176 15.13 -30.35 -5.15
C ARG A 176 15.31 -28.88 -5.54
N VAL A 177 14.25 -28.20 -5.98
CA VAL A 177 14.32 -26.78 -6.35
C VAL A 177 14.31 -25.91 -5.08
N SER A 178 13.62 -26.33 -4.01
CA SER A 178 13.68 -25.65 -2.72
C SER A 178 15.10 -25.63 -2.15
N GLN A 179 15.83 -26.74 -2.21
CA GLN A 179 17.23 -26.82 -1.77
C GLN A 179 18.20 -25.98 -2.63
N LEU A 180 17.84 -25.72 -3.89
CA LEU A 180 18.60 -24.82 -4.78
C LEU A 180 18.26 -23.34 -4.56
N LEU A 181 17.12 -23.04 -3.94
CA LEU A 181 16.69 -21.69 -3.57
C LEU A 181 17.14 -21.31 -2.15
N ASP A 182 17.54 -22.28 -1.33
CA ASP A 182 18.02 -22.08 0.04
C ASP A 182 19.50 -21.63 0.08
N ILE A 183 19.81 -20.61 -0.72
CA ILE A 183 21.13 -19.97 -0.78
C ILE A 183 21.08 -18.73 0.12
N LYS A 184 22.13 -18.51 0.93
CA LYS A 184 22.25 -17.36 1.85
C LYS A 184 22.10 -15.99 1.16
N ASP A 185 22.21 -15.95 -0.16
CA ASP A 185 22.23 -14.75 -0.98
C ASP A 185 20.88 -14.45 -1.67
N THR A 186 19.82 -15.20 -1.34
CA THR A 186 18.50 -15.04 -1.96
C THR A 186 17.40 -14.78 -0.94
N ILE A 187 16.57 -13.77 -1.22
CA ILE A 187 15.40 -13.44 -0.41
C ILE A 187 14.22 -14.28 -0.89
N THR A 188 13.56 -15.00 0.01
CA THR A 188 12.42 -15.86 -0.31
C THR A 188 11.09 -15.11 -0.19
N ASN A 189 10.01 -15.71 -0.69
CA ASN A 189 8.67 -15.12 -0.51
C ASN A 189 8.28 -15.10 0.97
N GLU A 190 8.68 -16.12 1.72
CA GLU A 190 8.51 -16.23 3.16
C GLU A 190 9.25 -15.10 3.89
N ASP A 191 10.47 -14.75 3.48
CA ASP A 191 11.21 -13.63 4.07
C ASP A 191 10.49 -12.29 3.84
N ILE A 192 9.94 -12.07 2.65
CA ILE A 192 9.14 -10.86 2.34
C ILE A 192 7.89 -10.81 3.21
N ILE A 193 7.17 -11.93 3.35
CA ILE A 193 5.99 -12.01 4.23
C ILE A 193 6.41 -11.72 5.66
N GLN A 194 7.47 -12.35 6.15
CA GLN A 194 7.95 -12.15 7.52
C GLN A 194 8.37 -10.70 7.76
N ALA A 195 9.07 -10.06 6.84
CA ALA A 195 9.47 -8.65 6.95
C ALA A 195 8.25 -7.71 7.00
N LEU A 196 7.27 -7.89 6.11
CA LEU A 196 6.05 -7.06 6.08
C LEU A 196 5.09 -7.36 7.24
N THR A 197 5.17 -8.57 7.81
CA THR A 197 4.33 -8.99 8.94
C THR A 197 5.09 -8.98 10.26
N PHE A 198 6.34 -8.49 10.30
CA PHE A 198 7.18 -8.52 11.49
C PHE A 198 6.54 -7.67 12.59
N LYS A 199 6.17 -8.35 13.69
CA LYS A 199 5.53 -7.76 14.87
C LYS A 199 6.56 -7.61 15.98
N LYS A 200 6.88 -6.38 16.36
CA LYS A 200 7.60 -6.11 17.60
C LYS A 200 6.61 -5.69 18.69
N TYR A 201 6.23 -6.68 19.50
CA TYR A 201 5.53 -6.61 20.80
C TYR A 201 4.16 -5.90 20.93
N LEU A 202 3.29 -6.62 21.64
CA LEU A 202 1.82 -6.52 21.71
C LEU A 202 1.31 -5.44 22.69
N ASP A 203 1.36 -4.16 22.32
CA ASP A 203 0.53 -3.13 22.97
C ASP A 203 -0.38 -2.42 21.94
N ASP A 204 -1.49 -1.85 22.39
CA ASP A 204 -2.47 -1.19 21.51
C ASP A 204 -1.87 0.00 20.72
N LYS A 205 -0.89 0.68 21.30
CA LYS A 205 -0.21 1.81 20.65
C LYS A 205 0.69 1.33 19.51
N ASN A 206 1.31 0.17 19.64
CA ASN A 206 2.18 -0.45 18.65
C ASN A 206 1.36 -1.09 17.53
N ARG A 207 0.12 -1.54 17.79
CA ARG A 207 -0.81 -2.01 16.76
C ARG A 207 -1.11 -0.91 15.72
N VAL A 208 -1.43 0.30 16.18
CA VAL A 208 -1.73 1.42 15.27
C VAL A 208 -0.46 1.92 14.55
N LYS A 209 0.68 1.97 15.26
CA LYS A 209 1.98 2.29 14.65
C LYS A 209 2.35 1.31 13.53
N PHE A 210 2.10 0.02 13.71
CA PHE A 210 2.35 -1.00 12.68
C PHE A 210 1.56 -0.70 11.39
N ILE A 211 0.26 -0.39 11.51
CA ILE A 211 -0.58 -0.03 10.35
C ILE A 211 -0.02 1.21 9.65
N MET A 212 0.37 2.22 10.42
CA MET A 212 0.97 3.43 9.85
C MET A 212 2.32 3.18 9.18
N ARG A 213 3.17 2.35 9.76
CA ARG A 213 4.46 1.95 9.19
C ARG A 213 4.25 1.34 7.81
N GLU A 214 3.28 0.44 7.71
CA GLU A 214 2.91 -0.24 6.47
C GLU A 214 2.36 0.74 5.40
N ILE A 215 1.49 1.68 5.79
CA ILE A 215 0.97 2.71 4.87
C ILE A 215 2.10 3.60 4.37
N LYS A 216 2.97 4.07 5.28
CA LYS A 216 4.12 4.94 4.97
C LYS A 216 5.11 4.26 4.03
N ALA A 217 5.36 2.96 4.22
CA ALA A 217 6.20 2.18 3.32
C ALA A 217 5.62 2.11 1.89
N SER A 218 4.34 1.75 1.74
CA SER A 218 3.70 1.73 0.41
C SER A 218 3.64 3.13 -0.23
N LEU A 219 3.40 4.17 0.56
CA LEU A 219 3.39 5.55 0.10
C LEU A 219 4.76 5.98 -0.43
N PHE A 220 5.84 5.68 0.30
CA PHE A 220 7.21 5.97 -0.15
C PHE A 220 7.52 5.31 -1.50
N VAL A 221 7.23 4.02 -1.65
CA VAL A 221 7.45 3.29 -2.91
C VAL A 221 6.65 3.93 -4.06
N CYS A 222 5.38 4.29 -3.83
CA CYS A 222 4.58 5.02 -4.82
C CYS A 222 5.22 6.36 -5.20
N LYS A 223 5.66 7.16 -4.22
CA LYS A 223 6.26 8.48 -4.47
C LYS A 223 7.55 8.39 -5.27
N VAL A 224 8.44 7.43 -4.98
CA VAL A 224 9.68 7.24 -5.76
C VAL A 224 9.35 6.98 -7.24
N MET A 225 8.35 6.14 -7.50
CA MET A 225 7.91 5.82 -8.86
C MET A 225 7.19 6.99 -9.55
N LEU A 226 6.36 7.74 -8.82
CA LEU A 226 5.59 8.88 -9.34
C LEU A 226 6.49 10.08 -9.64
N ALA A 227 7.50 10.32 -8.81
CA ALA A 227 8.50 11.35 -9.05
C ALA A 227 9.29 11.11 -10.34
N LYS A 228 9.54 9.85 -10.71
CA LYS A 228 10.23 9.50 -11.96
C LYS A 228 9.42 9.84 -13.22
N ILE A 229 8.10 9.95 -13.10
CA ILE A 229 7.23 10.32 -14.21
C ILE A 229 6.78 11.79 -14.17
N ASP A 230 7.49 12.61 -13.38
CA ASP A 230 7.27 14.05 -13.18
C ASP A 230 5.94 14.41 -12.50
N VAL A 231 5.38 13.50 -11.70
CA VAL A 231 4.18 13.76 -10.90
C VAL A 231 4.59 13.99 -9.45
N LEU A 232 4.83 15.25 -9.09
CA LEU A 232 5.37 15.64 -7.77
C LEU A 232 4.31 15.60 -6.65
N ASN A 233 3.06 15.97 -6.96
CA ASN A 233 1.95 15.96 -6.00
C ASN A 233 0.82 15.04 -6.50
N PRO A 234 1.06 13.72 -6.54
CA PRO A 234 0.16 12.77 -7.21
C PRO A 234 -1.20 12.60 -6.52
N PHE A 235 -1.30 12.90 -5.23
CA PHE A 235 -2.50 12.70 -4.43
C PHE A 235 -3.31 13.99 -4.22
N ALA A 236 -2.74 15.15 -4.56
CA ALA A 236 -3.39 16.44 -4.37
C ALA A 236 -4.51 16.65 -5.40
N ILE A 237 -5.75 16.79 -4.92
CA ILE A 237 -6.90 17.12 -5.74
C ILE A 237 -7.12 18.64 -5.65
N ALA A 238 -7.12 19.33 -6.78
CA ALA A 238 -7.54 20.73 -6.83
C ALA A 238 -9.06 20.81 -6.56
N ARG A 239 -9.45 21.01 -5.31
CA ARG A 239 -10.81 21.35 -4.87
C ARG A 239 -10.81 22.71 -4.18
N GLU A 240 -12.00 23.32 -4.02
CA GLU A 240 -12.19 24.62 -3.34
C GLU A 240 -11.59 24.66 -1.93
N THR A 241 -11.51 23.51 -1.26
CA THR A 241 -10.65 23.27 -0.11
C THR A 241 -9.41 22.49 -0.57
N MET A 242 -8.23 23.12 -0.52
CA MET A 242 -6.95 22.42 -0.72
C MET A 242 -6.71 21.47 0.47
N VAL A 243 -7.28 20.27 0.40
CA VAL A 243 -6.95 19.20 1.33
C VAL A 243 -5.77 18.45 0.74
N ASP A 244 -4.62 18.52 1.40
CA ASP A 244 -3.48 17.70 1.01
C ASP A 244 -3.73 16.27 1.48
N THR A 245 -4.15 15.42 0.54
CA THR A 245 -4.44 14.04 0.82
C THR A 245 -3.22 13.25 1.29
N GLU A 246 -2.02 13.60 0.82
CA GLU A 246 -0.79 12.95 1.28
C GLU A 246 -0.58 13.22 2.77
N ASP A 247 -0.81 14.46 3.21
CA ASP A 247 -0.71 14.84 4.62
C ASP A 247 -1.69 14.04 5.48
N ILE A 248 -2.93 13.83 5.02
CA ILE A 248 -3.89 12.98 5.75
C ILE A 248 -3.36 11.54 5.88
N MET A 249 -2.79 10.96 4.82
CA MET A 249 -2.26 9.58 4.86
C MET A 249 -1.16 9.37 5.90
N ILE A 250 -0.39 10.41 6.22
CA ILE A 250 0.73 10.34 7.17
C ILE A 250 0.47 11.06 8.50
N SER A 251 -0.65 11.77 8.61
CA SER A 251 -1.02 12.58 9.78
C SER A 251 -1.17 11.73 11.04
N GLN A 252 -0.81 12.35 12.15
CA GLN A 252 -1.06 11.83 13.48
C GLN A 252 -2.56 11.86 13.83
N ASP A 253 -3.32 12.81 13.27
CA ASP A 253 -4.72 13.05 13.61
C ASP A 253 -5.69 12.01 13.01
N PHE A 254 -5.26 11.29 11.97
CA PHE A 254 -6.09 10.29 11.31
C PHE A 254 -6.00 8.94 12.03
N ILE A 255 -5.37 7.92 11.46
CA ILE A 255 -5.30 6.58 12.06
C ILE A 255 -4.71 6.59 13.49
N PRO A 256 -3.61 7.30 13.80
CA PRO A 256 -2.98 7.25 15.12
C PRO A 256 -3.80 7.80 16.28
N GLU A 257 -4.62 8.82 16.06
CA GLU A 257 -5.43 9.45 17.11
C GLU A 257 -6.91 9.14 16.99
N LEU A 258 -7.47 9.16 15.78
CA LEU A 258 -8.90 8.96 15.56
C LEU A 258 -9.34 7.53 15.91
N ILE A 259 -8.55 6.51 15.56
CA ILE A 259 -8.93 5.11 15.85
C ILE A 259 -8.91 4.84 17.36
N PRO A 260 -7.87 5.24 18.13
CA PRO A 260 -7.94 5.20 19.59
C PRO A 260 -9.07 6.04 20.19
N ALA A 261 -9.37 7.22 19.63
CA ALA A 261 -10.48 8.05 20.10
C ALA A 261 -11.83 7.34 19.93
N ILE A 262 -12.05 6.65 18.81
CA ILE A 262 -13.24 5.80 18.59
C ILE A 262 -13.32 4.71 19.66
N SER A 263 -12.22 3.98 19.91
CA SER A 263 -12.16 2.97 20.96
C SER A 263 -12.51 3.53 22.35
N LYS A 264 -12.06 4.76 22.65
CA LYS A 264 -12.33 5.42 23.93
C LYS A 264 -13.80 5.83 24.04
N CYS A 265 -14.36 6.48 23.02
CA CYS A 265 -15.76 6.89 23.00
C CYS A 265 -16.70 5.69 23.20
N LEU A 266 -16.36 4.53 22.61
CA LEU A 266 -17.07 3.27 22.82
C LEU A 266 -17.02 2.83 24.29
N SER A 267 -15.84 2.78 24.90
CA SER A 267 -15.69 2.37 26.30
C SER A 267 -16.39 3.30 27.30
N GLU A 268 -16.52 4.58 26.95
CA GLU A 268 -17.15 5.61 27.79
C GLU A 268 -18.63 5.82 27.46
N ASN A 269 -19.22 5.05 26.52
CA ASN A 269 -20.59 5.19 26.03
C ASN A 269 -20.94 6.62 25.55
N GLN A 270 -19.97 7.31 24.94
CA GLN A 270 -20.13 8.68 24.43
C GLN A 270 -20.60 8.65 22.97
N ASN A 271 -21.89 8.36 22.78
CA ASN A 271 -22.47 8.13 21.45
C ASN A 271 -22.38 9.35 20.51
N ASP A 272 -22.53 10.56 21.03
CA ASP A 272 -22.44 11.79 20.21
C ASP A 272 -21.02 11.99 19.68
N GLN A 273 -20.02 11.86 20.56
CA GLN A 273 -18.60 11.97 20.17
C GLN A 273 -18.18 10.84 19.23
N LEU A 274 -18.68 9.63 19.46
CA LEU A 274 -18.47 8.50 18.56
C LEU A 274 -18.96 8.81 17.14
N SER A 275 -20.16 9.38 17.01
CA SER A 275 -20.72 9.79 15.72
C SER A 275 -19.85 10.85 15.03
N ASP A 276 -19.37 11.84 15.77
CA ASP A 276 -18.46 12.87 15.23
C ASP A 276 -17.11 12.29 14.80
N CYS A 277 -16.54 11.36 15.56
CA CYS A 277 -15.33 10.64 15.17
C CYS A 277 -15.53 9.86 13.86
N PHE A 278 -16.67 9.18 13.70
CA PHE A 278 -16.98 8.46 12.45
C PHE A 278 -17.17 9.39 11.26
N ARG A 279 -17.78 10.56 11.45
CA ARG A 279 -17.90 11.57 10.39
C ARG A 279 -16.53 12.10 9.95
N ALA A 280 -15.65 12.40 10.91
CA ALA A 280 -14.28 12.81 10.61
C ALA A 280 -13.51 11.69 9.88
N TYR A 281 -13.69 10.45 10.33
CA TYR A 281 -13.09 9.27 9.72
C TYR A 281 -13.54 9.10 8.26
N GLU A 282 -14.84 9.16 7.99
CA GLU A 282 -15.40 9.04 6.64
C GLU A 282 -14.90 10.14 5.72
N PHE A 283 -14.83 11.38 6.21
CA PHE A 283 -14.28 12.50 5.46
C PHE A 283 -12.82 12.28 5.07
N MET A 284 -11.96 11.91 6.03
CA MET A 284 -10.53 11.68 5.79
C MET A 284 -10.30 10.45 4.90
N MET A 285 -11.02 9.35 5.14
CA MET A 285 -10.91 8.13 4.34
C MET A 285 -11.35 8.35 2.89
N ASN A 286 -12.47 9.07 2.67
CA ASN A 286 -12.93 9.39 1.33
C ASN A 286 -11.91 10.27 0.60
N SER A 287 -11.38 11.30 1.27
CA SER A 287 -10.34 12.16 0.71
C SER A 287 -9.09 11.38 0.29
N ILE A 288 -8.67 10.41 1.12
CA ILE A 288 -7.57 9.48 0.82
C ILE A 288 -7.84 8.64 -0.42
N LEU A 289 -8.99 7.95 -0.47
CA LEU A 289 -9.32 7.07 -1.60
C LEU A 289 -9.49 7.85 -2.90
N GLU A 290 -10.03 9.06 -2.85
CA GLU A 290 -10.10 9.97 -3.99
C GLU A 290 -8.72 10.41 -4.47
N GLY A 291 -7.80 10.75 -3.56
CA GLY A 291 -6.43 11.14 -3.92
C GLY A 291 -5.67 9.98 -4.56
N ILE A 292 -5.83 8.75 -4.07
CA ILE A 292 -5.24 7.57 -4.70
C ILE A 292 -5.86 7.33 -6.08
N ASN A 293 -7.18 7.46 -6.22
CA ASN A 293 -7.85 7.36 -7.52
C ASN A 293 -7.36 8.42 -8.51
N TYR A 294 -7.12 9.64 -8.03
CA TYR A 294 -6.54 10.70 -8.83
C TYR A 294 -5.12 10.35 -9.28
N ALA A 295 -4.26 9.86 -8.38
CA ALA A 295 -2.92 9.39 -8.73
C ALA A 295 -2.95 8.29 -9.80
N ILE A 296 -3.88 7.33 -9.69
CA ILE A 296 -4.09 6.25 -10.68
C ILE A 296 -4.54 6.83 -12.03
N LYS A 297 -5.48 7.78 -12.01
CA LYS A 297 -5.96 8.45 -13.21
C LYS A 297 -4.83 9.22 -13.91
N VAL A 298 -4.02 9.97 -13.17
CA VAL A 298 -2.86 10.69 -13.70
C VAL A 298 -1.84 9.70 -14.27
N ALA A 299 -1.43 8.70 -13.48
CA ALA A 299 -0.48 7.66 -13.91
C ALA A 299 -0.93 6.89 -15.15
N SER A 300 -2.24 6.76 -15.37
CA SER A 300 -2.81 6.12 -16.57
C SER A 300 -3.08 7.07 -17.74
N GLY A 301 -2.82 8.37 -17.59
CA GLY A 301 -3.16 9.36 -18.61
C GLY A 301 -4.67 9.49 -18.84
N GLY A 302 -5.47 9.23 -17.80
CA GLY A 302 -6.93 9.27 -17.82
C GLY A 302 -7.61 7.97 -18.25
N GLN A 303 -6.86 6.89 -18.50
CA GLN A 303 -7.43 5.62 -18.97
C GLN A 303 -8.09 4.79 -17.88
N ILE A 304 -7.57 4.86 -16.65
CA ILE A 304 -8.12 4.17 -15.50
C ILE A 304 -8.85 5.20 -14.65
N VAL A 305 -10.18 5.08 -14.60
CA VAL A 305 -11.05 5.87 -13.73
C VAL A 305 -11.76 4.88 -12.81
N LEU A 306 -11.53 5.01 -11.51
CA LEU A 306 -12.07 4.13 -10.50
C LEU A 306 -13.08 4.87 -9.65
N ASP A 307 -14.15 4.18 -9.28
CA ASP A 307 -14.99 4.59 -8.17
C ASP A 307 -14.21 4.52 -6.86
N LEU A 308 -14.77 5.12 -5.80
CA LEU A 308 -14.11 5.25 -4.51
C LEU A 308 -13.61 3.91 -3.97
N ASN A 309 -14.47 2.89 -3.99
CA ASN A 309 -14.17 1.56 -3.44
C ASN A 309 -13.60 0.58 -4.48
N ALA A 310 -13.53 0.96 -5.77
CA ALA A 310 -13.10 0.07 -6.84
C ALA A 310 -11.58 -0.19 -6.80
N THR A 311 -11.14 -1.41 -7.07
CA THR A 311 -9.72 -1.78 -7.09
C THR A 311 -9.17 -1.83 -8.52
N ILE A 312 -7.86 -1.66 -8.69
CA ILE A 312 -7.21 -1.83 -10.01
C ILE A 312 -7.23 -3.31 -10.43
N TYR A 313 -6.80 -4.20 -9.54
CA TYR A 313 -6.77 -5.64 -9.76
C TYR A 313 -7.84 -6.33 -8.93
N ASN A 314 -8.23 -7.54 -9.35
CA ASN A 314 -9.16 -8.36 -8.60
C ASN A 314 -8.53 -8.79 -7.27
N THR A 315 -9.20 -8.48 -6.16
CA THR A 315 -8.76 -8.78 -4.79
C THR A 315 -9.28 -10.12 -4.27
N GLY A 316 -10.00 -10.86 -5.11
CA GLY A 316 -10.63 -12.11 -4.71
C GLY A 316 -11.54 -11.95 -3.51
N ASN A 317 -11.35 -12.86 -2.57
CA ASN A 317 -12.20 -12.99 -1.40
C ASN A 317 -11.74 -12.14 -0.20
N ILE A 318 -10.83 -11.18 -0.40
CA ILE A 318 -10.35 -10.32 0.70
C ILE A 318 -11.54 -9.63 1.38
N PHE A 319 -12.53 -9.15 0.63
CA PHE A 319 -13.69 -8.46 1.21
C PHE A 319 -14.93 -9.36 1.39
N SER A 320 -14.90 -10.60 0.89
CA SER A 320 -15.98 -11.56 1.11
C SER A 320 -15.77 -12.33 2.42
N PHE A 321 -16.88 -12.60 3.12
CA PHE A 321 -16.91 -13.49 4.27
C PHE A 321 -17.02 -14.96 3.84
#